data_AF-A0A958XYG1-F1
#
_entry.id   AF-A0A958XYG1-F1
#
_cell.length_a   1.000
_cell.length_b   1.000
_cell.length_c   1.000
_cell.angle_alpha   90.00
_cell.angle_beta   90.00
_cell.angle_gamma   90.00
#
_symmetry.space_group_name_H-M   'P 1'
#
loop_
_entity.id
_entity.type
_entity.pdbx_description
1 polymer ?
#
loop_
_entity_poly.entity_id
_entity_poly.type
_entity_poly.pdbx_seq_one_letter_code
_entity_poly.pdbx_strand_id
1 'polypeptide(L)'
;MEKKKKPAAACANCGATLVGKFCHECGEKRLNRRDLALPKFFREVFAKFTHLDSRLLRSLKWLVLRPGFLSAEYLSGRRKRYAKPLSLFFIINLLYFLSIGANRFRTFENPLTTQLRNPYGGVVRAMMDSRFTDAGTAERQVFEQEFDQRNHTLAKSMLLLIVPMLAAWLWLLYRSQGFFYGEHLITALHFLALMIVQNMLVGIVFGNSLTNLLIGPFPGNHFVNEVAEPMLWVWALAFFTLKNVYAQPAFPTALKSAALAFLWLPTLIAYRFIVFLATFYTV
;
A
#
# COMPACT_ATOMS: atom_id res chain seq x y z
N MET A 1 -45.48 26.94 -35.08
CA MET A 1 -45.06 25.51 -35.08
C MET A 1 -44.61 25.11 -33.69
N GLU A 2 -45.44 24.33 -33.03
CA GLU A 2 -45.34 23.89 -31.64
C GLU A 2 -44.21 22.87 -31.48
N LYS A 3 -43.21 23.15 -30.63
CA LYS A 3 -42.11 22.22 -30.33
C LYS A 3 -42.68 21.05 -29.52
N LYS A 4 -43.07 19.95 -30.19
CA LYS A 4 -43.48 18.69 -29.56
C LYS A 4 -42.47 18.27 -28.48
N LYS A 5 -42.87 18.34 -27.20
CA LYS A 5 -42.16 17.77 -26.05
C LYS A 5 -42.03 16.26 -26.29
N LYS A 6 -40.80 15.77 -26.51
CA LYS A 6 -40.52 14.32 -26.56
C LYS A 6 -40.89 13.70 -25.21
N PRO A 7 -41.59 12.54 -25.18
CA PRO A 7 -41.91 11.85 -23.94
C PRO A 7 -40.62 11.47 -23.19
N ALA A 8 -40.69 11.43 -21.86
CA ALA A 8 -39.57 11.01 -21.01
C ALA A 8 -39.15 9.59 -21.42
N ALA A 9 -37.93 9.45 -21.94
CA ALA A 9 -37.44 8.16 -22.40
C ALA A 9 -37.34 7.19 -21.22
N ALA A 10 -37.78 5.95 -21.39
CA ALA A 10 -37.50 4.89 -20.42
C ALA A 10 -36.00 4.53 -20.45
N CYS A 11 -35.46 4.12 -19.31
CA CYS A 11 -34.08 3.62 -19.22
C CYS A 11 -33.94 2.32 -20.00
N ALA A 12 -32.90 2.21 -20.82
CA ALA A 12 -32.64 1.01 -21.61
C ALA A 12 -32.23 -0.21 -20.76
N ASN A 13 -31.83 -0.01 -19.50
CA ASN A 13 -31.41 -1.09 -18.61
C ASN A 13 -32.54 -1.52 -17.65
N CYS A 14 -33.08 -0.60 -16.85
CA CYS A 14 -34.08 -0.93 -15.82
C CYS A 14 -35.52 -0.50 -16.15
N GLY A 15 -35.78 0.13 -17.30
CA GLY A 15 -37.13 0.57 -17.70
C GLY A 15 -37.67 1.81 -16.97
N ALA A 16 -37.01 2.27 -15.90
CA ALA A 16 -37.42 3.46 -15.14
C ALA A 16 -37.46 4.74 -15.99
N THR A 17 -38.32 5.69 -15.61
CA THR A 17 -38.44 6.99 -16.28
C THR A 17 -37.14 7.79 -16.14
N LEU A 18 -36.50 8.12 -17.27
CA LEU A 18 -35.24 8.87 -17.24
C LEU A 18 -35.49 10.35 -16.90
N VAL A 19 -34.98 10.76 -15.74
CA VAL A 19 -34.91 12.15 -15.31
C VAL A 19 -33.46 12.62 -15.42
N GLY A 20 -33.06 13.07 -16.62
CA GLY A 20 -31.72 13.62 -16.87
C GLY A 20 -30.82 12.79 -17.80
N LYS A 21 -29.50 12.99 -17.67
CA LYS A 21 -28.47 12.32 -18.52
C LYS A 21 -28.10 10.91 -18.04
N PHE A 22 -28.35 10.61 -16.77
CA PHE A 22 -28.11 9.32 -16.14
C PHE A 22 -29.41 8.85 -15.49
N CYS A 23 -29.65 7.54 -15.49
CA CYS A 23 -30.78 6.96 -14.78
C CYS A 23 -30.59 7.10 -13.26
N HIS A 24 -31.64 7.50 -12.55
CA HIS A 24 -31.60 7.66 -11.10
C HIS A 24 -31.65 6.31 -10.37
N GLU A 25 -32.22 5.27 -10.98
CA GLU A 25 -32.28 3.92 -10.37
C GLU A 25 -31.02 3.08 -10.64
N CYS A 26 -30.62 2.93 -11.91
CA CYS A 26 -29.51 2.03 -12.26
C CYS A 26 -28.19 2.74 -12.62
N GLY A 27 -28.18 4.08 -12.70
CA GLY A 27 -26.99 4.85 -13.05
C GLY A 27 -26.60 4.84 -14.54
N GLU A 28 -27.36 4.15 -15.41
CA GLU A 28 -27.05 4.04 -16.85
C GLU A 28 -27.09 5.41 -17.55
N LYS A 29 -26.08 5.70 -18.38
CA LYS A 29 -26.04 6.96 -19.16
C LYS A 29 -26.98 6.83 -20.35
N ARG A 30 -27.86 7.81 -20.56
CA ARG A 30 -28.72 7.84 -21.75
C ARG A 30 -27.86 7.89 -23.02
N LEU A 31 -27.86 6.81 -23.80
CA LEU A 31 -27.12 6.71 -25.05
C LEU A 31 -27.73 7.66 -26.10
N ASN A 32 -27.01 8.69 -26.52
CA ASN A 32 -27.39 9.49 -27.68
C ASN A 32 -26.60 9.04 -28.92
N ARG A 33 -27.22 9.07 -30.10
CA ARG A 33 -26.55 8.73 -31.38
C ARG A 33 -25.27 9.54 -31.63
N ARG A 34 -25.18 10.76 -31.09
CA ARG A 34 -23.99 11.63 -31.14
C ARG A 34 -22.86 11.19 -30.20
N ASP A 35 -23.13 10.35 -29.21
CA ASP A 35 -22.14 9.78 -28.28
C ASP A 35 -21.40 8.58 -28.90
N LEU A 36 -21.99 7.94 -29.93
CA LEU A 36 -21.36 6.88 -30.74
C LEU A 36 -20.47 7.43 -31.87
N ALA A 37 -20.37 8.74 -32.04
CA ALA A 37 -19.51 9.33 -33.06
C ALA A 37 -18.03 9.08 -32.70
N LEU A 38 -17.27 8.47 -33.61
CA LEU A 38 -15.85 8.14 -33.41
C LEU A 38 -15.02 9.28 -32.80
N PRO A 39 -15.11 10.55 -33.26
CA PRO A 39 -14.32 11.63 -32.67
C PRO A 39 -14.68 11.91 -31.20
N LYS A 40 -15.95 11.76 -30.83
CA LYS A 40 -16.42 11.98 -29.46
C LYS A 40 -16.06 10.79 -28.57
N PHE A 41 -16.12 9.57 -29.10
CA PHE A 41 -15.63 8.37 -28.42
C PHE A 41 -14.13 8.47 -28.11
N PHE A 42 -13.29 8.79 -29.10
CA PHE A 42 -11.86 8.99 -28.88
C PHE A 42 -11.57 10.14 -27.91
N ARG A 43 -12.31 11.26 -27.99
CA ARG A 43 -12.20 12.35 -27.01
C ARG A 43 -12.62 11.92 -25.61
N GLU A 44 -13.67 11.10 -25.44
CA GLU A 44 -14.08 10.57 -24.14
C GLU A 44 -13.06 9.57 -23.58
N VAL A 45 -12.44 8.73 -24.42
CA VAL A 45 -11.36 7.79 -24.02
C VAL A 45 -10.12 8.57 -23.61
N PHE A 46 -9.67 9.53 -24.41
CA PHE A 46 -8.49 10.35 -24.11
C PHE A 46 -8.72 11.24 -22.88
N ALA A 47 -9.92 11.81 -22.72
CA ALA A 47 -10.29 12.53 -21.51
C ALA A 47 -10.33 11.61 -20.29
N LYS A 48 -10.77 10.35 -20.41
CA LYS A 48 -10.73 9.39 -19.30
C LYS A 48 -9.31 8.99 -18.93
N PHE A 49 -8.42 8.81 -19.90
CA PHE A 49 -7.00 8.50 -19.67
C PHE A 49 -6.28 9.65 -18.98
N THR A 50 -6.34 10.86 -19.56
CA THR A 50 -5.75 12.07 -18.97
C THR A 50 -6.34 12.42 -17.59
N HIS A 51 -7.63 12.13 -17.35
CA HIS A 51 -8.27 12.34 -16.05
C HIS A 51 -7.99 11.21 -15.03
N LEU A 52 -7.58 10.02 -15.47
CA LEU A 52 -6.99 9.00 -14.60
C LEU A 52 -5.60 9.45 -14.14
N ASP A 53 -4.75 9.90 -15.06
CA ASP A 53 -3.40 10.36 -14.77
C ASP A 53 -3.38 11.55 -13.80
N SER A 54 -4.24 12.55 -14.01
CA SER A 54 -4.29 13.74 -13.15
C SER A 54 -4.79 13.45 -11.72
N ARG A 55 -5.69 12.48 -11.53
CA ARG A 55 -6.16 12.07 -10.20
C ARG A 55 -5.10 11.26 -9.46
N LEU A 56 -4.41 10.38 -10.17
CA LEU A 56 -3.34 9.56 -9.60
C LEU A 56 -2.16 10.41 -9.17
N LEU A 57 -1.67 11.32 -10.02
CA LEU A 57 -0.58 12.23 -9.68
C LEU A 57 -0.95 13.16 -8.52
N ARG A 58 -2.21 13.65 -8.49
CA ARG A 58 -2.71 14.44 -7.37
C ARG A 58 -2.75 13.62 -6.08
N SER A 59 -3.24 12.38 -6.13
CA SER A 59 -3.22 11.47 -4.98
C SER A 59 -1.79 11.20 -4.51
N LEU A 60 -0.88 10.84 -5.40
CA LEU A 60 0.51 10.55 -5.05
C LEU A 60 1.19 11.77 -4.40
N LYS A 61 0.98 12.97 -4.96
CA LYS A 61 1.45 14.24 -4.37
C LYS A 61 0.96 14.43 -2.95
N TRP A 62 -0.34 14.26 -2.70
CA TRP A 62 -0.90 14.48 -1.36
C TRP A 62 -0.60 13.34 -0.38
N LEU A 63 -0.42 12.11 -0.88
CA LEU A 63 0.00 10.98 -0.08
C LEU A 63 1.35 11.27 0.59
N VAL A 64 2.32 11.77 -0.20
CA VAL A 64 3.68 12.08 0.26
C VAL A 64 3.75 13.38 1.06
N LEU A 65 3.15 14.47 0.56
CA LEU A 65 3.30 15.79 1.18
C LEU A 65 2.47 15.98 2.45
N ARG A 66 1.37 15.25 2.62
CA ARG A 66 0.49 15.36 3.79
C ARG A 66 0.00 13.97 4.22
N PRO A 67 0.82 13.23 5.01
CA PRO A 67 0.45 11.90 5.51
C PRO A 67 -0.93 11.90 6.17
N GLY A 68 -1.80 10.95 5.82
CA GLY A 68 -3.16 10.85 6.36
C GLY A 68 -4.22 11.76 5.75
N PHE A 69 -3.85 12.76 4.94
CA PHE A 69 -4.83 13.67 4.30
C PHE A 69 -5.81 12.92 3.39
N LEU A 70 -5.32 12.00 2.54
CA LEU A 70 -6.18 11.24 1.64
C LEU A 70 -7.19 10.35 2.37
N SER A 71 -6.77 9.73 3.48
CA SER A 71 -7.66 8.95 4.34
C SER A 71 -8.74 9.85 4.93
N ALA A 72 -8.37 10.99 5.53
CA ALA A 72 -9.32 11.94 6.10
C ALA A 72 -10.34 12.45 5.05
N GLU A 73 -9.86 12.83 3.86
CA GLU A 73 -10.73 13.23 2.73
C GLU A 73 -11.70 12.12 2.32
N TYR A 74 -11.21 10.87 2.24
CA TYR A 74 -12.03 9.73 1.84
C TYR A 74 -13.11 9.41 2.89
N LEU A 75 -12.75 9.44 4.18
CA LEU A 75 -13.66 9.22 5.30
C LEU A 75 -14.69 10.36 5.42
N SER A 76 -14.32 11.60 5.13
CA SER A 76 -15.24 12.75 5.06
C SER A 76 -16.17 12.76 3.83
N GLY A 77 -16.11 11.73 2.97
CA GLY A 77 -17.02 11.58 1.82
C GLY A 77 -16.54 12.21 0.51
N ARG A 78 -15.38 12.87 0.47
CA ARG A 78 -14.83 13.51 -0.75
C ARG A 78 -14.11 12.51 -1.68
N ARG A 79 -14.86 11.51 -2.17
CA ARG A 79 -14.32 10.31 -2.85
C ARG A 79 -14.03 10.46 -4.36
N LYS A 80 -14.57 11.49 -5.04
CA LYS A 80 -14.40 11.65 -6.51
C LYS A 80 -13.10 12.33 -6.93
N ARG A 81 -12.50 13.14 -6.05
CA ARG A 81 -11.38 14.04 -6.37
C ARG A 81 -10.04 13.31 -6.45
N TYR A 82 -9.91 12.19 -5.75
CA TYR A 82 -8.69 11.42 -5.58
C TYR A 82 -8.89 9.97 -6.06
N ALA A 83 -7.79 9.27 -6.31
CA ALA A 83 -7.82 7.84 -6.58
C ALA A 83 -8.38 7.07 -5.37
N LYS A 84 -9.08 5.97 -5.62
CA LYS A 84 -9.61 5.10 -4.55
C LYS A 84 -8.43 4.46 -3.79
N PRO A 85 -8.53 4.25 -2.47
CA PRO A 85 -7.41 3.76 -1.65
C PRO A 85 -6.78 2.48 -2.20
N LEU A 86 -7.62 1.49 -2.55
CA LEU A 86 -7.17 0.20 -3.08
C LEU A 86 -6.48 0.32 -4.45
N SER A 87 -7.05 1.13 -5.36
CA SER A 87 -6.47 1.36 -6.68
C SER A 87 -5.13 2.10 -6.58
N LEU A 88 -5.03 3.08 -5.67
CA LEU A 88 -3.79 3.80 -5.42
C LEU A 88 -2.70 2.87 -4.85
N PHE A 89 -3.06 2.02 -3.89
CA PHE A 89 -2.15 1.00 -3.33
C PHE A 89 -1.63 0.06 -4.41
N PHE A 90 -2.49 -0.49 -5.27
CA PHE A 90 -2.05 -1.40 -6.33
C PHE A 90 -1.13 -0.74 -7.34
N ILE A 91 -1.41 0.51 -7.72
CA ILE A 91 -0.53 1.26 -8.64
C ILE A 91 0.83 1.50 -8.00
N ILE A 92 0.86 1.90 -6.73
CA ILE A 92 2.12 2.07 -5.98
C ILE A 92 2.86 0.74 -5.84
N ASN A 93 2.15 -0.35 -5.54
CA ASN A 93 2.76 -1.67 -5.45
C ASN A 93 3.32 -2.14 -6.79
N LEU A 94 2.63 -1.85 -7.90
CA LEU A 94 3.14 -2.11 -9.24
C LEU A 94 4.43 -1.32 -9.51
N LEU A 95 4.47 -0.03 -9.16
CA LEU A 95 5.69 0.78 -9.29
C LEU A 95 6.83 0.25 -8.40
N TYR A 96 6.52 -0.22 -7.20
CA TYR A 96 7.48 -0.89 -6.32
C TYR A 96 7.98 -2.21 -6.90
N PHE A 97 7.08 -2.98 -7.52
CA PHE A 97 7.42 -4.19 -8.22
C PHE A 97 8.39 -3.91 -9.37
N LEU A 98 8.10 -2.90 -10.21
CA LEU A 98 8.89 -2.53 -11.39
C LEU A 98 10.24 -1.88 -11.06
N SER A 99 10.43 -1.36 -9.85
CA SER A 99 11.70 -0.74 -9.43
C SER A 99 12.74 -1.78 -8.95
N ILE A 100 12.76 -2.94 -9.61
CA ILE A 100 13.74 -4.02 -9.38
C ILE A 100 15.15 -3.47 -9.65
N GLY A 101 16.04 -3.59 -8.66
CA GLY A 101 17.44 -3.16 -8.78
C GLY A 101 17.74 -1.71 -8.38
N ALA A 102 16.76 -0.80 -8.44
CA ALA A 102 16.93 0.59 -7.97
C ALA A 102 16.72 0.73 -6.46
N ASN A 103 15.83 -0.08 -5.87
CA ASN A 103 15.57 -0.05 -4.43
C ASN A 103 16.66 -0.81 -3.67
N ARG A 104 17.51 -0.07 -2.96
CA ARG A 104 18.49 -0.64 -2.03
C ARG A 104 17.85 -1.21 -0.76
N PHE A 105 16.66 -0.72 -0.40
CA PHE A 105 15.93 -1.16 0.79
C PHE A 105 15.03 -2.36 0.46
N ARG A 106 15.42 -3.54 0.96
CA ARG A 106 14.66 -4.79 0.89
C ARG A 106 13.77 -4.98 2.13
N THR A 107 12.96 -3.99 2.44
CA THR A 107 12.15 -3.98 3.69
C THR A 107 11.18 -5.15 3.77
N PHE A 108 10.64 -5.59 2.64
CA PHE A 108 9.57 -6.60 2.59
C PHE A 108 10.06 -8.01 2.21
N GLU A 109 11.29 -8.14 1.74
CA GLU A 109 11.86 -9.41 1.27
C GLU A 109 13.18 -9.68 1.99
N ASN A 110 13.36 -10.91 2.46
CA ASN A 110 14.60 -11.34 3.10
C ASN A 110 15.16 -12.56 2.36
N PRO A 111 16.46 -12.57 2.01
CA PRO A 111 17.08 -13.80 1.51
C PRO A 111 17.06 -14.87 2.61
N LEU A 112 17.19 -16.13 2.21
CA LEU A 112 17.15 -17.28 3.13
C LEU A 112 18.13 -17.14 4.30
N THR A 113 19.34 -16.64 4.02
CA THR A 113 20.37 -16.33 5.04
C THR A 113 19.90 -15.35 6.11
N THR A 114 19.07 -14.37 5.74
CA THR A 114 18.48 -13.41 6.69
C THR A 114 17.27 -14.01 7.41
N GLN A 115 16.50 -14.88 6.73
CA GLN A 115 15.40 -15.64 7.35
C GLN A 115 15.88 -16.47 8.55
N LEU A 116 17.07 -17.07 8.46
CA LEU A 116 17.69 -17.86 9.52
C LEU A 116 18.03 -17.04 10.79
N ARG A 117 18.19 -15.71 10.66
CA ARG A 117 18.52 -14.79 11.76
C ARG A 117 17.30 -14.11 12.37
N ASN A 118 16.11 -14.26 11.78
CA ASN A 118 14.88 -13.69 12.32
C ASN A 118 14.45 -14.41 13.61
N PRO A 119 13.52 -13.83 14.40
CA PRO A 119 13.02 -14.46 15.62
C PRO A 119 12.45 -15.87 15.44
N TYR A 120 11.96 -16.20 14.24
CA TYR A 120 11.48 -17.55 13.88
C TYR A 120 12.54 -18.42 13.17
N GLY A 121 13.82 -18.00 13.16
CA GLY A 121 14.90 -18.67 12.44
C GLY A 121 15.21 -20.09 12.92
N GLY A 122 14.82 -20.45 14.15
CA GLY A 122 14.87 -21.83 14.64
C GLY A 122 13.95 -22.76 13.84
N VAL A 123 12.76 -22.30 13.47
CA VAL A 123 11.81 -23.06 12.63
C VAL A 123 12.36 -23.21 11.22
N VAL A 124 12.93 -22.13 10.66
CA VAL A 124 13.57 -22.14 9.33
C VAL A 124 14.70 -23.17 9.28
N ARG A 125 15.56 -23.19 10.32
CA ARG A 125 16.64 -24.19 10.43
C ARG A 125 16.09 -25.61 10.46
N ALA A 126 15.14 -25.90 11.33
CA ALA A 126 14.53 -27.23 11.41
C ALA A 126 13.91 -27.69 10.07
N MET A 127 13.23 -26.79 9.35
CA MET A 127 12.68 -27.10 8.03
C MET A 127 13.77 -27.36 6.98
N MET A 128 14.82 -26.54 6.95
CA MET A 128 15.96 -26.74 6.06
C MET A 128 16.67 -28.06 6.35
N ASP A 129 16.95 -28.35 7.62
CA ASP A 129 17.63 -29.57 8.03
C ASP A 129 16.81 -30.81 7.67
N SER A 130 15.47 -30.75 7.82
CA SER A 130 14.58 -31.86 7.43
C SER A 130 14.51 -32.12 5.93
N ARG A 131 14.70 -31.09 5.10
CA ARG A 131 14.63 -31.20 3.63
C ARG A 131 15.95 -31.66 3.02
N PHE A 132 17.06 -31.36 3.70
CA PHE A 132 18.42 -31.55 3.18
C PHE A 132 19.29 -32.46 4.06
N THR A 133 18.66 -33.37 4.83
CA THR A 133 19.33 -34.28 5.78
C THR A 133 20.53 -35.03 5.17
N ASP A 134 20.41 -35.45 3.90
CA ASP A 134 21.42 -36.21 3.17
C ASP A 134 21.99 -35.46 1.94
N ALA A 135 21.66 -34.17 1.81
CA ALA A 135 21.97 -33.39 0.61
C ALA A 135 23.37 -32.77 0.66
N GLY A 136 24.05 -32.77 -0.48
CA GLY A 136 25.32 -32.09 -0.65
C GLY A 136 25.21 -30.55 -0.56
N THR A 137 26.33 -29.88 -0.30
CA THR A 137 26.39 -28.40 -0.23
C THR A 137 25.93 -27.72 -1.51
N ALA A 138 26.13 -28.35 -2.67
CA ALA A 138 25.68 -27.85 -3.97
C ALA A 138 24.15 -27.79 -4.09
N GLU A 139 23.42 -28.81 -3.64
CA GLU A 139 21.95 -28.84 -3.69
C GLU A 139 21.34 -27.75 -2.82
N ARG A 140 21.91 -27.54 -1.62
CA ARG A 140 21.49 -26.47 -0.73
C ARG A 140 21.70 -25.08 -1.34
N GLN A 141 22.80 -24.87 -2.06
CA GLN A 141 23.09 -23.60 -2.74
C GLN A 141 22.14 -23.34 -3.91
N VAL A 142 21.82 -24.37 -4.70
CA VAL A 142 20.83 -24.25 -5.79
C VAL A 142 19.46 -23.88 -5.22
N PHE A 143 19.01 -24.58 -4.18
CA PHE A 143 17.75 -24.26 -3.51
C PHE A 143 17.75 -22.83 -2.94
N GLU A 144 18.83 -22.38 -2.31
CA GLU A 144 18.92 -21.02 -1.76
C GLU A 144 18.73 -19.95 -2.86
N GLN A 145 19.34 -20.16 -4.03
CA GLN A 145 19.18 -19.24 -5.16
C GLN A 145 17.74 -19.22 -5.70
N GLU A 146 17.13 -20.39 -5.89
CA GLU A 146 15.74 -20.50 -6.33
C GLU A 146 14.77 -19.91 -5.30
N PHE A 147 15.00 -20.20 -4.01
CA PHE A 147 14.26 -19.62 -2.90
C PHE A 147 14.34 -18.10 -2.93
N ASP A 148 15.52 -17.52 -3.05
CA ASP A 148 15.70 -16.06 -3.01
C ASP A 148 15.01 -15.36 -4.19
N GLN A 149 15.08 -15.95 -5.39
CA GLN A 149 14.36 -15.45 -6.58
C GLN A 149 12.84 -15.55 -6.40
N ARG A 150 12.35 -16.68 -5.87
CA ARG A 150 10.92 -16.91 -5.65
C ARG A 150 10.37 -16.00 -4.57
N ASN A 151 11.10 -15.84 -3.47
CA ASN A 151 10.78 -14.97 -2.34
C ASN A 151 10.71 -13.50 -2.78
N HIS A 152 11.63 -13.03 -3.64
CA HIS A 152 11.57 -11.67 -4.20
C HIS A 152 10.24 -11.39 -4.91
N THR A 153 9.75 -12.36 -5.69
CA THR A 153 8.49 -12.22 -6.44
C THR A 153 7.27 -12.32 -5.52
N LEU A 154 7.25 -13.31 -4.62
CA LEU A 154 6.14 -13.55 -3.71
C LEU A 154 5.98 -12.46 -2.65
N ALA A 155 7.07 -11.95 -2.09
CA ALA A 155 7.02 -10.85 -1.13
C ALA A 155 6.23 -9.67 -1.72
N LYS A 156 6.60 -9.19 -2.90
CA LYS A 156 5.96 -8.03 -3.53
C LYS A 156 4.49 -8.25 -3.88
N SER A 157 4.11 -9.46 -4.31
CA SER A 157 2.71 -9.77 -4.63
C SER A 157 1.83 -9.93 -3.39
N MET A 158 2.42 -10.36 -2.26
CA MET A 158 1.71 -10.63 -1.00
C MET A 158 1.62 -9.41 -0.06
N LEU A 159 2.10 -8.22 -0.47
CA LEU A 159 2.07 -7.01 0.37
C LEU A 159 0.67 -6.62 0.87
N LEU A 160 -0.38 -7.02 0.15
CA LEU A 160 -1.76 -6.78 0.57
C LEU A 160 -2.08 -7.44 1.93
N LEU A 161 -1.37 -8.50 2.33
CA LEU A 161 -1.56 -9.19 3.62
C LEU A 161 -1.20 -8.31 4.83
N ILE A 162 -0.31 -7.35 4.65
CA ILE A 162 0.08 -6.40 5.72
C ILE A 162 -1.10 -5.48 6.07
N VAL A 163 -1.97 -5.16 5.10
CA VAL A 163 -3.08 -4.22 5.25
C VAL A 163 -4.07 -4.63 6.36
N PRO A 164 -4.65 -5.85 6.36
CA PRO A 164 -5.56 -6.26 7.43
C PRO A 164 -4.87 -6.36 8.80
N MET A 165 -3.59 -6.73 8.84
CA MET A 165 -2.81 -6.77 10.09
C MET A 165 -2.62 -5.37 10.69
N LEU A 166 -2.21 -4.40 9.86
CA LEU A 166 -2.12 -2.99 10.24
C LEU A 166 -3.49 -2.42 10.67
N ALA A 167 -4.54 -2.74 9.92
CA ALA A 167 -5.89 -2.30 10.23
C ALA A 167 -6.37 -2.87 11.58
N ALA A 168 -5.99 -4.11 11.92
CA ALA A 168 -6.27 -4.71 13.22
C ALA A 168 -5.57 -3.98 14.36
N TRP A 169 -4.30 -3.59 14.20
CA TRP A 169 -3.60 -2.78 15.19
C TRP A 169 -4.22 -1.39 15.36
N LEU A 170 -4.56 -0.72 14.26
CA LEU A 170 -5.24 0.57 14.29
C LEU A 170 -6.61 0.46 14.98
N TRP A 171 -7.39 -0.57 14.65
CA TRP A 171 -8.66 -0.84 15.29
C TRP A 171 -8.50 -1.06 16.79
N LEU A 172 -7.49 -1.85 17.22
CA LEU A 172 -7.21 -2.07 18.64
C LEU A 172 -6.86 -0.76 19.37
N LEU A 173 -5.98 0.08 18.79
CA LEU A 173 -5.55 1.36 19.36
C LEU A 173 -6.66 2.43 19.41
N TYR A 174 -7.66 2.31 18.53
CA TYR A 174 -8.75 3.27 18.37
C TYR A 174 -10.13 2.67 18.69
N ARG A 175 -10.17 1.49 19.33
CA ARG A 175 -11.41 0.74 19.60
C ARG A 175 -12.48 1.54 20.36
N SER A 176 -12.06 2.51 21.17
CA SER A 176 -12.95 3.35 21.99
C SER A 176 -13.53 4.56 21.27
N GLN A 177 -13.16 4.81 20.01
CA GLN A 177 -13.53 6.04 19.28
C GLN A 177 -14.64 5.86 18.25
N GLY A 178 -15.26 4.68 18.18
CA GLY A 178 -16.45 4.44 17.34
C GLY A 178 -16.17 4.33 15.84
N PHE A 179 -14.90 4.25 15.41
CA PHE A 179 -14.55 3.98 14.02
C PHE A 179 -14.83 2.52 13.66
N PHE A 180 -15.33 2.31 12.45
CA PHE A 180 -15.53 0.96 11.90
C PHE A 180 -14.21 0.39 11.38
N TYR A 181 -14.08 -0.94 11.38
CA TYR A 181 -12.88 -1.62 10.86
C TYR A 181 -12.53 -1.21 9.42
N GLY A 182 -13.53 -0.97 8.56
CA GLY A 182 -13.32 -0.50 7.18
C GLY A 182 -12.60 0.85 7.09
N GLU A 183 -12.75 1.72 8.09
CA GLU A 183 -12.07 3.02 8.14
C GLU A 183 -10.58 2.86 8.50
N HIS A 184 -10.28 1.92 9.40
CA HIS A 184 -8.92 1.49 9.70
C HIS A 184 -8.26 0.81 8.49
N LEU A 185 -9.02 0.03 7.72
CA LEU A 185 -8.53 -0.61 6.50
C LEU A 185 -8.12 0.41 5.42
N ILE A 186 -8.93 1.45 5.21
CA ILE A 186 -8.59 2.56 4.30
C ILE A 186 -7.33 3.29 4.78
N THR A 187 -7.23 3.51 6.09
CA THR A 187 -6.07 4.17 6.70
C THR A 187 -4.82 3.32 6.55
N ALA A 188 -4.90 2.02 6.77
CA ALA A 188 -3.82 1.06 6.58
C ALA A 188 -3.35 0.99 5.11
N LEU A 189 -4.28 1.02 4.14
CA LEU A 189 -3.93 1.05 2.71
C LEU A 189 -3.09 2.28 2.36
N HIS A 190 -3.54 3.47 2.75
CA HIS A 190 -2.79 4.69 2.48
C HIS A 190 -1.47 4.74 3.27
N PHE A 191 -1.46 4.27 4.52
CA PHE A 191 -0.24 4.25 5.32
C PHE A 191 0.81 3.30 4.73
N LEU A 192 0.42 2.09 4.35
CA LEU A 192 1.33 1.14 3.68
C LEU A 192 1.79 1.67 2.31
N ALA A 193 0.88 2.26 1.53
CA ALA A 193 1.24 2.90 0.27
C ALA A 193 2.25 4.04 0.46
N LEU A 194 2.07 4.87 1.49
CA LEU A 194 3.03 5.92 1.87
C LEU A 194 4.38 5.32 2.25
N MET A 195 4.40 4.26 3.06
CA MET A 195 5.64 3.55 3.42
C MET A 195 6.38 3.06 2.18
N ILE A 196 5.66 2.42 1.24
CA ILE A 196 6.27 1.91 -0.01
C ILE A 196 6.87 3.05 -0.83
N VAL A 197 6.11 4.13 -1.07
CA VAL A 197 6.60 5.28 -1.84
C VAL A 197 7.82 5.91 -1.16
N GLN A 198 7.80 6.06 0.17
CA GLN A 198 8.94 6.62 0.90
C GLN A 198 10.17 5.71 0.82
N ASN A 199 10.02 4.38 0.94
CA ASN A 199 11.14 3.45 0.75
C ASN A 199 11.74 3.56 -0.65
N MET A 200 10.90 3.73 -1.68
CA MET A 200 11.38 4.00 -3.05
C MET A 200 12.13 5.33 -3.15
N LEU A 201 11.59 6.40 -2.57
CA LEU A 201 12.21 7.72 -2.60
C LEU A 201 13.53 7.78 -1.81
N VAL A 202 13.58 7.21 -0.60
CA VAL A 202 14.80 7.15 0.22
C VAL A 202 15.85 6.26 -0.44
N GLY A 203 15.45 5.13 -1.03
CA GLY A 203 16.34 4.26 -1.81
C GLY A 203 17.00 4.95 -3.00
N ILE A 204 16.27 5.85 -3.65
CA ILE A 204 16.72 6.59 -4.85
C ILE A 204 17.52 7.85 -4.47
N VAL A 205 17.08 8.61 -3.46
CA VAL A 205 17.58 9.96 -3.15
C VAL A 205 18.57 9.98 -1.98
N PHE A 206 18.42 9.06 -1.02
CA PHE A 206 19.02 9.17 0.31
C PHE A 206 19.64 7.85 0.81
N GLY A 207 20.31 7.07 -0.06
CA GLY A 207 21.25 6.05 0.45
C GLY A 207 22.18 6.69 1.49
N ASN A 208 22.48 5.98 2.60
CA ASN A 208 23.16 6.31 3.89
C ASN A 208 23.82 7.70 4.13
N SER A 209 24.16 8.46 3.10
CA SER A 209 24.72 9.80 3.06
C SER A 209 23.92 10.88 3.79
N LEU A 210 22.57 10.91 3.77
CA LEU A 210 21.84 12.02 4.42
C LEU A 210 21.82 11.90 5.95
N THR A 211 21.63 10.69 6.49
CA THR A 211 21.70 10.47 7.93
C THR A 211 23.13 10.62 8.45
N ASN A 212 24.12 10.14 7.69
CA ASN A 212 25.53 10.45 7.98
C ASN A 212 25.83 11.95 7.92
N LEU A 213 25.12 12.74 7.10
CA LEU A 213 25.32 14.20 6.97
C LEU A 213 24.59 15.00 8.06
N LEU A 214 23.37 14.61 8.45
CA LEU A 214 22.55 15.35 9.43
C LEU A 214 22.86 14.98 10.88
N ILE A 215 23.30 13.74 11.13
CA ILE A 215 23.51 13.19 12.47
C ILE A 215 24.98 12.81 12.72
N GLY A 216 25.81 12.80 11.66
CA GLY A 216 27.17 12.27 11.69
C GLY A 216 27.16 10.74 11.63
N PRO A 217 28.22 10.09 11.10
CA PRO A 217 28.38 8.64 11.25
C PRO A 217 28.54 8.35 12.75
N PHE A 218 27.52 7.81 13.41
CA PHE A 218 27.69 7.29 14.78
C PHE A 218 28.67 6.12 14.74
N PRO A 219 29.89 6.24 15.31
CA PRO A 219 30.84 5.16 15.28
C PRO A 219 30.39 4.10 16.29
N GLY A 220 30.11 2.88 15.82
CA GLY A 220 30.03 1.69 16.68
C GLY A 220 28.64 1.11 17.00
N ASN A 221 27.56 1.50 16.34
CA ASN A 221 26.24 0.90 16.60
C ASN A 221 25.45 0.59 15.31
N HIS A 222 25.81 -0.50 14.62
CA HIS A 222 25.01 -1.10 13.52
C HIS A 222 23.51 -1.19 13.88
N PHE A 223 23.18 -1.42 15.15
CA PHE A 223 21.80 -1.44 15.66
C PHE A 223 21.03 -0.11 15.49
N VAL A 224 21.67 1.06 15.69
CA VAL A 224 20.97 2.36 15.61
C VAL A 224 20.61 2.68 14.16
N ASN A 225 21.52 2.42 13.23
CA ASN A 225 21.31 2.72 11.81
C ASN A 225 20.37 1.69 11.14
N GLU A 226 20.40 0.42 11.55
CA GLU A 226 19.58 -0.63 10.92
C GLU A 226 18.17 -0.75 11.50
N VAL A 227 17.96 -0.36 12.76
CA VAL A 227 16.67 -0.56 13.46
C VAL A 227 16.06 0.75 13.96
N ALA A 228 16.83 1.56 14.69
CA ALA A 228 16.27 2.76 15.34
C ALA A 228 15.87 3.84 14.32
N GLU A 229 16.70 4.09 13.31
CA GLU A 229 16.40 5.08 12.26
C GLU A 229 15.11 4.73 11.48
N PRO A 230 14.94 3.51 10.92
CA PRO A 230 13.69 3.11 10.29
C PRO A 230 12.49 3.21 11.23
N MET A 231 12.63 2.85 12.51
CA MET A 231 11.54 2.96 13.50
C MET A 231 11.13 4.40 13.76
N LEU A 232 12.09 5.32 13.88
CA LEU A 232 11.80 6.76 14.05
C LEU A 232 11.09 7.33 12.81
N TRP A 233 11.49 6.89 11.61
CA TRP A 233 10.85 7.29 10.36
C TRP A 233 9.41 6.78 10.26
N VAL A 234 9.18 5.50 10.56
CA VAL A 234 7.84 4.90 10.63
C VAL A 234 7.00 5.62 11.68
N TRP A 235 7.57 5.93 12.84
CA TRP A 235 6.90 6.66 13.91
C TRP A 235 6.47 8.07 13.48
N ALA A 236 7.36 8.85 12.87
CA ALA A 236 7.05 10.19 12.39
C ALA A 236 5.90 10.17 11.36
N LEU A 237 5.96 9.25 10.39
CA LEU A 237 4.92 9.12 9.37
C LEU A 237 3.59 8.62 9.96
N ALA A 238 3.64 7.70 10.93
CA ALA A 238 2.47 7.27 11.69
C ALA A 238 1.86 8.46 12.45
N PHE A 239 2.67 9.26 13.14
CA PHE A 239 2.20 10.42 13.90
C PHE A 239 1.40 11.39 13.03
N PHE A 240 1.96 11.85 11.90
CA PHE A 240 1.26 12.76 11.00
C PHE A 240 0.01 12.13 10.39
N THR A 241 0.07 10.84 10.03
CA THR A 241 -1.07 10.11 9.49
C THR A 241 -2.21 10.05 10.49
N LEU A 242 -1.93 9.58 11.72
CA LEU A 242 -2.93 9.44 12.77
C LEU A 242 -3.50 10.79 13.21
N LYS A 243 -2.64 11.83 13.27
CA LYS A 243 -3.05 13.20 13.62
C LYS A 243 -4.07 13.74 12.64
N ASN A 244 -3.84 13.53 11.33
CA ASN A 244 -4.72 14.03 10.29
C ASN A 244 -6.01 13.20 10.13
N VAL A 245 -5.96 11.89 10.41
CA VAL A 245 -7.13 11.00 10.25
C VAL A 245 -8.05 11.04 11.46
N TYR A 246 -7.51 10.90 12.66
CA TYR A 246 -8.31 10.74 13.89
C TYR A 246 -8.48 12.05 14.67
N ALA A 247 -7.82 13.13 14.25
CA ALA A 247 -7.95 14.48 14.82
C ALA A 247 -7.79 14.57 16.35
N GLN A 248 -7.08 13.62 16.98
CA GLN A 248 -6.85 13.62 18.42
C GLN A 248 -5.82 14.69 18.85
N PRO A 249 -5.78 15.10 20.14
CA PRO A 249 -4.70 15.92 20.68
C PRO A 249 -3.31 15.28 20.41
N ALA A 250 -2.26 16.10 20.40
CA ALA A 250 -0.93 15.65 20.00
C ALA A 250 -0.38 14.54 20.91
N PHE A 251 -0.54 14.66 22.22
CA PHE A 251 -0.03 13.69 23.19
C PHE A 251 -0.57 12.25 23.01
N PRO A 252 -1.90 11.99 23.03
CA PRO A 252 -2.42 10.64 22.80
C PRO A 252 -2.08 10.11 21.39
N THR A 253 -1.96 11.00 20.40
CA THR A 253 -1.53 10.63 19.05
C THR A 253 -0.07 10.18 19.02
N ALA A 254 0.82 10.86 19.75
CA ALA A 254 2.22 10.50 19.89
C ALA A 254 2.38 9.11 20.52
N LEU A 255 1.63 8.83 21.58
CA LEU A 255 1.66 7.51 22.24
C LEU A 255 1.16 6.39 21.31
N LYS A 256 0.04 6.61 20.62
CA LYS A 256 -0.53 5.61 19.70
C LYS A 256 0.31 5.41 18.43
N SER A 257 0.91 6.47 17.92
CA SER A 257 1.85 6.36 16.78
C SER A 257 3.12 5.63 17.17
N ALA A 258 3.64 5.84 18.39
CA ALA A 258 4.78 5.09 18.91
C ALA A 258 4.42 3.61 19.07
N ALA A 259 3.24 3.32 19.63
CA ALA A 259 2.72 1.96 19.70
C ALA A 259 2.58 1.32 18.31
N LEU A 260 2.03 2.03 17.32
CA LEU A 260 1.91 1.52 15.96
C LEU A 260 3.27 1.28 15.29
N ALA A 261 4.26 2.16 15.51
CA ALA A 261 5.62 1.97 15.02
C ALA A 261 6.32 0.78 15.67
N PHE A 262 6.07 0.53 16.95
CA PHE A 262 6.54 -0.69 17.62
C PHE A 262 5.86 -1.94 17.06
N LEU A 263 4.53 -1.89 16.85
CA LEU A 263 3.72 -2.97 16.27
C LEU A 263 4.01 -3.23 14.77
N TRP A 264 4.75 -2.34 14.11
CA TRP A 264 5.23 -2.55 12.75
C TRP A 264 6.20 -3.73 12.66
N LEU A 265 7.09 -3.90 13.63
CA LEU A 265 8.06 -5.00 13.66
C LEU A 265 7.40 -6.39 13.71
N PRO A 266 6.52 -6.71 14.67
CA PRO A 266 5.83 -8.00 14.68
C PRO A 266 4.95 -8.19 13.44
N THR A 267 4.36 -7.12 12.89
CA THR A 267 3.65 -7.18 11.60
C THR A 267 4.57 -7.65 10.48
N LEU A 268 5.77 -7.07 10.36
CA LEU A 268 6.76 -7.46 9.36
C LEU A 268 7.27 -8.88 9.58
N ILE A 269 7.54 -9.28 10.83
CA ILE A 269 8.00 -10.63 11.18
C ILE A 269 6.95 -11.66 10.77
N ALA A 270 5.69 -11.46 11.15
CA ALA A 270 4.60 -12.38 10.79
C ALA A 270 4.38 -12.44 9.27
N TYR A 271 4.40 -11.29 8.58
CA TYR A 271 4.33 -11.24 7.12
C TYR A 271 5.50 -11.99 6.44
N ARG A 272 6.74 -11.74 6.88
CA ARG A 272 7.94 -12.42 6.33
C ARG A 272 7.94 -13.92 6.60
N PHE A 273 7.38 -14.36 7.73
CA PHE A 273 7.20 -15.77 8.03
C PHE A 273 6.17 -16.41 7.08
N ILE A 274 5.04 -15.74 6.82
CA ILE A 274 4.03 -16.22 5.85
C ILE A 274 4.64 -16.32 4.45
N VAL A 275 5.39 -15.31 4.01
CA VAL A 275 6.09 -15.32 2.71
C VAL A 275 7.15 -16.42 2.66
N PHE A 276 7.89 -16.63 3.75
CA PHE A 276 8.86 -17.73 3.85
C PHE A 276 8.17 -19.08 3.64
N LEU A 277 7.08 -19.36 4.36
CA LEU A 277 6.33 -20.62 4.19
C LEU A 277 5.83 -20.78 2.75
N ALA A 278 5.21 -19.74 2.19
CA ALA A 278 4.73 -19.77 0.82
C ALA A 278 5.86 -20.02 -0.20
N THR A 279 7.03 -19.43 0.02
CA THR A 279 8.20 -19.64 -0.84
C THR A 279 8.75 -21.06 -0.68
N PHE A 280 8.94 -21.52 0.55
CA PHE A 280 9.53 -22.82 0.85
C PHE A 280 8.71 -23.99 0.28
N TYR A 281 7.38 -23.88 0.23
CA TYR A 281 6.52 -24.91 -0.36
C TYR A 281 6.33 -24.77 -1.88
N THR A 282 6.77 -23.67 -2.49
CA THR A 282 6.65 -23.45 -3.95
C THR A 282 7.96 -23.63 -4.71
N VAL A 283 9.08 -23.75 -3.99
CA VAL A 283 10.39 -24.21 -4.48
C VAL A 283 10.58 -25.64 -4.00
#